data_AF-A0A2U8HAA2-F1
#
_entry.id   AF-A0A2U8HAA2-F1
#
_cell.length_a   1.000
_cell.length_b   1.000
_cell.length_c   1.000
_cell.angle_alpha   90.00
_cell.angle_beta   90.00
_cell.angle_gamma   90.00
#
_symmetry.space_group_name_H-M   'P 1'
#
loop_
_entity.id
_entity.type
_entity.pdbx_description
1 polymer ?
#
loop_
_entity_poly.entity_id
_entity_poly.type
_entity_poly.pdbx_seq_one_letter_code
_entity_poly.pdbx_strand_id
1 'polypeptide(L)'
;MQIETIELSQINFRTLDVQKVVRAQYGTQDHSRWVFSTRRGASATGNRLFYKVWNRNHVRRDNLLGALQSGFYDSSTVPALRALILSDGLCRGYVMDECVKPTKRNNDFFDLVARRTVETQYFAVQFGQAHTLEWQGQSSMIDLEGVYPVADLHLVRRHVSAFASADYAALVETLYHERSTGIYSAWSELPLERHHSWLRQPFSKALQTARKYQGKALSRVFPRQGLIEP
;
A
#
# COMPACT_ATOMS: atom_id res chain seq x y z
N MET A 1 -12.37 -15.33 -1.47
CA MET A 1 -11.19 -15.48 -0.58
C MET A 1 -11.70 -15.60 0.84
N GLN A 2 -11.26 -16.60 1.60
CA GLN A 2 -11.56 -16.69 3.03
C GLN A 2 -10.40 -16.03 3.79
N ILE A 3 -10.68 -14.97 4.55
CA ILE A 3 -9.69 -14.28 5.37
C ILE A 3 -10.06 -14.53 6.83
N GLU A 4 -9.14 -15.10 7.58
CA GLU A 4 -9.31 -15.32 9.01
C GLU A 4 -9.14 -14.02 9.80
N THR A 5 -9.59 -14.02 11.05
CA THR A 5 -9.35 -12.93 11.99
C THR A 5 -8.63 -13.50 13.20
N ILE A 6 -7.54 -12.84 13.61
CA ILE A 6 -6.70 -13.24 14.73
C ILE A 6 -6.60 -12.06 15.69
N GLU A 7 -6.86 -12.27 16.97
CA GLU A 7 -6.62 -11.25 17.99
C GLU A 7 -5.11 -11.13 18.26
N LEU A 8 -4.62 -9.90 18.36
CA LEU A 8 -3.19 -9.61 18.55
C LEU A 8 -2.64 -10.29 19.81
N SER A 9 -3.47 -10.45 20.85
CA SER A 9 -3.13 -11.14 22.10
C SER A 9 -2.91 -12.65 21.93
N GLN A 10 -3.42 -13.25 20.85
CA GLN A 10 -3.24 -14.67 20.55
C GLN A 10 -1.89 -14.96 19.87
N ILE A 11 -1.17 -13.93 19.40
CA ILE A 11 0.09 -14.09 18.69
C ILE A 11 1.24 -14.16 19.70
N ASN A 12 1.88 -15.33 19.82
CA ASN A 12 3.10 -15.47 20.60
C ASN A 12 4.32 -14.99 19.79
N PHE A 13 4.62 -13.69 19.84
CA PHE A 13 5.77 -13.12 19.11
C PHE A 13 7.14 -13.70 19.49
N ARG A 14 7.27 -14.39 20.63
CA ARG A 14 8.53 -15.01 21.05
C ARG A 14 8.90 -16.23 20.20
N THR A 15 7.93 -16.81 19.49
CA THR A 15 8.16 -17.96 18.60
C THR A 15 8.44 -17.56 17.16
N LEU A 16 8.37 -16.25 16.85
CA LEU A 16 8.54 -15.72 15.50
C LEU A 16 9.91 -15.06 15.32
N ASP A 17 10.43 -15.14 14.11
CA ASP A 17 11.68 -14.49 13.73
C ASP A 17 11.39 -13.06 13.27
N VAL A 18 12.08 -12.07 13.84
CA VAL A 18 11.96 -10.66 13.44
C VAL A 18 12.63 -10.45 12.09
N GLN A 19 11.86 -10.03 11.09
CA GLN A 19 12.35 -9.75 9.74
C GLN A 19 12.64 -8.25 9.55
N LYS A 20 11.80 -7.39 10.14
CA LYS A 20 11.94 -5.94 10.01
C LYS A 20 11.33 -5.22 11.18
N VAL A 21 11.97 -4.13 11.59
CA VAL A 21 11.44 -3.17 12.55
C VAL A 21 11.56 -1.77 11.97
N VAL A 22 10.46 -1.04 11.95
CA VAL A 22 10.44 0.38 11.62
C VAL A 22 9.83 1.12 12.80
N ARG A 23 10.56 2.11 13.31
CA ARG A 23 10.09 3.05 14.32
C ARG A 23 10.28 4.44 13.74
N ALA A 24 9.19 5.01 13.21
CA ALA A 24 9.25 6.25 12.47
C ALA A 24 8.02 7.11 12.78
N GLN A 25 8.27 8.39 13.02
CA GLN A 25 7.29 9.43 13.23
C GLN A 25 7.58 10.57 12.26
N TYR A 26 6.57 10.99 11.50
CA TYR A 26 6.68 12.13 10.58
C TYR A 26 5.61 13.15 10.96
N GLY A 27 6.02 14.22 11.64
CA GLY A 27 5.08 15.15 12.27
C GLY A 27 4.20 14.40 13.27
N THR A 28 2.89 14.42 13.06
CA THR A 28 1.89 13.73 13.90
C THR A 28 1.58 12.31 13.42
N GLN A 29 2.23 11.82 12.36
CA GLN A 29 1.93 10.51 11.78
C GLN A 29 2.86 9.43 12.30
N ASP A 30 2.27 8.36 12.83
CA ASP A 30 3.00 7.16 13.21
C ASP A 30 3.10 6.17 12.04
N HIS A 31 4.33 5.82 11.67
CA HIS A 31 4.65 4.86 10.62
C HIS A 31 5.28 3.57 11.17
N SER A 32 5.25 3.41 12.49
CA SER A 32 5.90 2.31 13.20
C SER A 32 5.21 0.97 12.93
N ARG A 33 6.01 -0.02 12.57
CA ARG A 33 5.55 -1.34 12.16
C ARG A 33 6.64 -2.39 12.28
N TRP A 34 6.22 -3.63 12.40
CA TRP A 34 7.07 -4.80 12.53
C TRP A 34 6.67 -5.84 11.49
N VAL A 35 7.66 -6.57 10.99
CA VAL A 35 7.44 -7.75 10.17
C VAL A 35 8.11 -8.92 10.88
N PHE A 36 7.33 -9.97 11.14
CA PHE A 36 7.78 -11.23 11.70
C PHE A 36 7.52 -12.36 10.71
N SER A 37 8.20 -13.49 10.89
CA SER A 37 7.88 -14.71 10.15
C SER A 37 7.88 -15.93 11.05
N THR A 38 7.11 -16.96 10.69
CA THR A 38 7.35 -18.29 11.25
C THR A 38 8.70 -18.83 10.78
N ARG A 39 9.25 -19.75 11.57
CA ARG A 39 10.39 -20.56 11.16
C ARG A 39 9.99 -21.42 9.96
N ARG A 40 10.97 -21.72 9.10
CA ARG A 40 10.77 -22.57 7.93
C ARG A 40 10.23 -23.95 8.36
N GLY A 41 9.16 -24.42 7.71
CA GLY A 41 8.54 -25.71 8.02
C GLY A 41 7.61 -25.73 9.24
N ALA A 42 7.29 -24.59 9.87
CA ALA A 42 6.44 -24.54 11.06
C ALA A 42 4.92 -24.41 10.76
N SER A 43 4.51 -24.25 9.50
CA SER A 43 3.09 -24.19 9.11
C SER A 43 2.56 -25.57 8.75
N ALA A 44 1.27 -25.81 9.02
CA ALA A 44 0.53 -26.99 8.55
C ALA A 44 0.58 -27.15 7.01
N THR A 45 0.77 -26.05 6.27
CA THR A 45 0.93 -26.04 4.80
C THR A 45 2.38 -26.13 4.33
N GLY A 46 3.35 -26.19 5.25
CA GLY A 46 4.79 -26.16 4.95
C GLY A 46 5.36 -24.78 4.59
N ASN A 47 4.52 -23.81 4.20
CA ASN A 47 4.93 -22.45 3.85
C ASN A 47 5.17 -21.58 5.08
N ARG A 48 6.17 -20.69 5.02
CA ARG A 48 6.32 -19.68 6.08
C ARG A 48 5.17 -18.68 6.03
N LEU A 49 4.76 -18.21 7.20
CA LEU A 49 3.81 -17.12 7.34
C LEU A 49 4.56 -15.86 7.73
N PHE A 50 4.13 -14.72 7.18
CA PHE A 50 4.65 -13.40 7.48
C PHE A 50 3.57 -12.57 8.17
N TYR A 51 3.91 -11.99 9.30
CA TYR A 51 3.04 -11.13 10.09
C TYR A 51 3.52 -9.70 9.96
N LYS A 52 2.73 -8.82 9.34
CA LYS A 52 2.96 -7.39 9.39
C LYS A 52 2.07 -6.80 10.47
N VAL A 53 2.67 -6.19 11.48
CA VAL A 53 1.97 -5.62 12.63
C VAL A 53 2.28 -4.15 12.73
N TRP A 54 1.25 -3.33 12.91
CA TRP A 54 1.35 -1.89 13.02
C TRP A 54 1.20 -1.45 14.48
N ASN A 55 1.82 -0.30 14.81
CA ASN A 55 1.52 0.34 16.08
C ASN A 55 0.03 0.78 16.14
N ARG A 56 -0.52 0.96 17.34
CA ARG A 56 -1.94 1.30 17.54
C ARG A 56 -2.37 2.52 16.74
N ASN A 57 -1.49 3.52 16.64
CA ASN A 57 -1.79 4.81 15.99
C ASN A 57 -1.26 4.90 14.54
N HIS A 58 -0.94 3.77 13.91
CA HIS A 58 -0.41 3.76 12.56
C HIS A 58 -1.35 4.46 11.56
N VAL A 59 -0.82 5.43 10.82
CA VAL A 59 -1.61 6.42 10.07
C VAL A 59 -2.52 5.83 8.97
N ARG A 60 -2.19 4.64 8.46
CA ARG A 60 -2.89 4.01 7.32
C ARG A 60 -3.55 2.67 7.66
N ARG A 61 -3.69 2.34 8.95
CA ARG A 61 -4.18 1.02 9.38
C ARG A 61 -5.59 0.71 8.85
N ASP A 62 -6.43 1.74 8.69
CA ASP A 62 -7.84 1.59 8.31
C ASP A 62 -8.02 1.40 6.80
N ASN A 63 -6.98 1.69 6.00
CA ASN A 63 -6.99 1.56 4.54
C ASN A 63 -7.21 0.12 4.06
N LEU A 64 -6.62 -0.85 4.76
CA LEU A 64 -6.73 -2.27 4.42
C LEU A 64 -8.20 -2.74 4.45
N LEU A 65 -8.94 -2.35 5.49
CA LEU A 65 -10.34 -2.71 5.62
C LEU A 65 -11.19 -2.08 4.52
N GLY A 66 -10.99 -0.78 4.24
CA GLY A 66 -11.70 -0.10 3.17
C GLY A 66 -11.46 -0.73 1.79
N ALA A 67 -10.22 -1.13 1.50
CA ALA A 67 -9.86 -1.80 0.25
C ALA A 67 -10.44 -3.21 0.12
N LEU A 68 -10.59 -3.95 1.22
CA LEU A 68 -11.29 -5.25 1.23
C LEU A 68 -12.79 -5.07 1.03
N GLN A 69 -13.40 -4.11 1.73
CA GLN A 69 -14.84 -3.82 1.63
C GLN A 69 -15.26 -3.33 0.24
N SER A 70 -14.39 -2.57 -0.44
CA SER A 70 -14.66 -2.11 -1.80
C SER A 70 -14.47 -3.17 -2.88
N GLY A 71 -13.87 -4.31 -2.55
CA GLY A 71 -13.48 -5.33 -3.52
C GLY A 71 -12.19 -5.02 -4.28
N PHE A 72 -11.44 -3.97 -3.89
CA PHE A 72 -10.12 -3.70 -4.48
C PHE A 72 -9.14 -4.82 -4.11
N TYR A 73 -9.18 -5.24 -2.85
CA TYR A 73 -8.49 -6.44 -2.38
C TYR A 73 -9.40 -7.65 -2.45
N ASP A 74 -8.97 -8.63 -3.24
CA ASP A 74 -9.63 -9.92 -3.41
C ASP A 74 -8.59 -11.03 -3.67
N SER A 75 -9.06 -12.23 -4.01
CA SER A 75 -8.17 -13.35 -4.35
C SER A 75 -7.33 -13.12 -5.62
N SER A 76 -7.59 -12.08 -6.41
CA SER A 76 -6.80 -11.77 -7.61
C SER A 76 -5.70 -10.75 -7.35
N THR A 77 -5.89 -9.83 -6.39
CA THR A 77 -4.90 -8.78 -6.08
C THR A 77 -4.03 -9.11 -4.86
N VAL A 78 -4.56 -9.88 -3.91
CA VAL A 78 -3.85 -10.29 -2.68
C VAL A 78 -4.01 -11.79 -2.36
N PRO A 79 -3.75 -12.71 -3.32
CA PRO A 79 -3.98 -14.14 -3.11
C PRO A 79 -3.19 -14.75 -1.93
N ALA A 80 -2.08 -14.12 -1.52
CA ALA A 80 -1.28 -14.57 -0.38
C ALA A 80 -1.84 -14.13 0.99
N LEU A 81 -2.86 -13.27 1.05
CA LEU A 81 -3.46 -12.81 2.31
C LEU A 81 -4.21 -13.95 3.00
N ARG A 82 -3.95 -14.15 4.30
CA ARG A 82 -4.54 -15.24 5.10
C ARG A 82 -5.41 -14.73 6.24
N ALA A 83 -4.93 -13.73 6.96
CA ALA A 83 -5.64 -13.24 8.13
C ALA A 83 -5.47 -11.73 8.33
N LEU A 84 -6.45 -11.13 8.98
CA LEU A 84 -6.35 -9.82 9.58
C LEU A 84 -6.00 -9.97 11.06
N ILE A 85 -5.13 -9.09 11.55
CA ILE A 85 -4.76 -9.01 12.96
C ILE A 85 -5.57 -7.87 13.58
N LEU A 86 -6.39 -8.18 14.58
CA LEU A 86 -7.22 -7.19 15.29
C LEU A 86 -6.74 -6.98 16.73
N SER A 87 -7.10 -5.85 17.32
CA SER A 87 -6.94 -5.59 18.75
C SER A 87 -7.98 -4.53 19.15
N ASP A 88 -8.86 -4.85 20.10
CA ASP A 88 -9.94 -3.96 20.53
C ASP A 88 -10.82 -3.48 19.35
N GLY A 89 -11.07 -4.35 18.37
CA GLY A 89 -11.83 -4.03 17.16
C GLY A 89 -11.08 -3.19 16.11
N LEU A 90 -9.82 -2.81 16.36
CA LEU A 90 -8.99 -2.08 15.40
C LEU A 90 -8.14 -3.03 14.56
N CYS A 91 -8.00 -2.75 13.26
CA CYS A 91 -7.02 -3.44 12.42
C CYS A 91 -5.60 -3.05 12.84
N ARG A 92 -4.80 -4.06 13.18
CA ARG A 92 -3.43 -3.94 13.67
C ARG A 92 -2.42 -4.60 12.75
N GLY A 93 -2.84 -5.13 11.62
CA GLY A 93 -1.96 -5.78 10.67
C GLY A 93 -2.61 -6.93 9.94
N TYR A 94 -1.78 -7.77 9.34
CA TYR A 94 -2.22 -8.90 8.54
C TYR A 94 -1.17 -10.00 8.50
N VAL A 95 -1.62 -11.19 8.12
CA VAL A 95 -0.79 -12.39 7.90
C VAL A 95 -0.85 -12.78 6.43
N MET A 96 0.31 -13.04 5.84
CA MET A 96 0.43 -13.55 4.48
C MET A 96 1.25 -14.83 4.43
N ASP A 97 1.00 -15.66 3.43
CA ASP A 97 1.95 -16.70 3.04
C ASP A 97 3.25 -16.09 2.51
N GLU A 98 4.34 -16.86 2.58
CA GLU A 98 5.61 -16.53 1.94
C GLU A 98 5.44 -16.35 0.44
N CYS A 99 5.82 -15.17 -0.05
CA CYS A 99 5.91 -14.88 -1.47
C CYS A 99 7.38 -14.84 -1.90
N VAL A 100 7.64 -15.11 -3.17
CA VAL A 100 8.97 -15.06 -3.78
C VAL A 100 9.09 -13.86 -4.72
N LYS A 101 10.32 -13.41 -4.96
CA LYS A 101 10.55 -12.35 -5.94
C LYS A 101 10.15 -12.85 -7.34
N PRO A 102 9.39 -12.08 -8.11
CA PRO A 102 9.01 -12.48 -9.45
C PRO A 102 10.25 -12.51 -10.35
N THR A 103 10.31 -13.49 -11.24
CA THR A 103 11.42 -13.62 -12.20
C THR A 103 11.31 -12.63 -13.36
N LYS A 104 10.09 -12.17 -13.66
CA LYS A 104 9.77 -11.21 -14.72
C LYS A 104 8.73 -10.20 -14.23
N ARG A 105 8.74 -9.01 -14.85
CA ARG A 105 7.67 -8.03 -14.62
C ARG A 105 6.36 -8.58 -15.19
N ASN A 106 5.32 -8.63 -14.37
CA ASN A 106 3.97 -8.99 -14.80
C ASN A 106 3.18 -7.70 -15.11
N ASN A 107 3.08 -7.34 -16.39
CA ASN A 107 2.31 -6.17 -16.81
C ASN A 107 0.80 -6.38 -16.63
N ASP A 108 0.31 -7.60 -16.83
CA ASP A 108 -1.11 -7.95 -16.67
C ASP A 108 -1.62 -7.68 -15.25
N PHE A 109 -0.74 -7.81 -14.25
CA PHE A 109 -1.07 -7.44 -12.88
C PHE A 109 -1.25 -5.94 -12.69
N PHE A 110 -0.47 -5.10 -13.38
CA PHE A 110 -0.68 -3.64 -13.35
C PHE A 110 -2.02 -3.27 -13.99
N ASP A 111 -2.38 -3.92 -15.10
CA ASP A 111 -3.67 -3.70 -15.76
C ASP A 111 -4.85 -4.17 -14.90
N LEU A 112 -4.68 -5.29 -14.18
CA LEU A 112 -5.64 -5.73 -13.17
C LEU A 112 -5.86 -4.65 -12.10
N VAL A 113 -4.77 -4.05 -11.58
CA VAL A 113 -4.87 -3.00 -10.56
C VAL A 113 -5.53 -1.73 -11.12
N ALA A 114 -5.22 -1.34 -12.35
CA ALA A 114 -5.88 -0.22 -13.02
C ALA A 114 -7.38 -0.46 -13.19
N ARG A 115 -7.78 -1.65 -13.63
CA ARG A 115 -9.19 -2.03 -13.74
C ARG A 115 -9.90 -2.03 -12.39
N ARG A 116 -9.31 -2.64 -11.35
CA ARG A 116 -9.85 -2.60 -9.98
C ARG A 116 -9.98 -1.16 -9.47
N THR A 117 -9.11 -0.27 -9.91
CA THR A 117 -9.19 1.15 -9.55
C THR A 117 -10.44 1.81 -10.07
N VAL A 118 -10.76 1.58 -11.34
CA VAL A 118 -11.99 2.08 -11.97
C VAL A 118 -13.22 1.47 -11.32
N GLU A 119 -13.24 0.14 -11.17
CA GLU A 119 -14.41 -0.61 -10.68
C GLU A 119 -14.78 -0.26 -9.24
N THR A 120 -13.79 -0.09 -8.38
CA THR A 120 -14.01 0.04 -6.93
C THR A 120 -13.94 1.47 -6.44
N GLN A 121 -13.44 2.40 -7.26
CA GLN A 121 -13.13 3.78 -6.86
C GLN A 121 -12.12 3.87 -5.71
N TYR A 122 -11.19 2.91 -5.65
CA TYR A 122 -10.02 2.91 -4.77
C TYR A 122 -8.75 2.79 -5.60
N PHE A 123 -7.67 3.45 -5.22
CA PHE A 123 -6.40 3.40 -5.94
C PHE A 123 -5.25 3.02 -5.02
N ALA A 124 -4.24 2.37 -5.59
CA ALA A 124 -3.02 2.02 -4.88
C ALA A 124 -1.94 3.09 -5.11
N VAL A 125 -1.17 3.36 -4.06
CA VAL A 125 0.09 4.09 -4.11
C VAL A 125 1.18 3.23 -3.52
N GLN A 126 2.41 3.54 -3.91
CA GLN A 126 3.58 2.73 -3.58
C GLN A 126 3.44 1.28 -4.07
N PHE A 127 2.55 0.95 -5.01
CA PHE A 127 2.51 -0.37 -5.64
C PHE A 127 3.47 -0.39 -6.83
N GLY A 128 4.32 -1.41 -6.91
CA GLY A 128 5.38 -1.53 -7.89
C GLY A 128 6.16 -2.82 -7.66
N GLN A 129 7.24 -3.07 -8.39
CA GLN A 129 7.99 -4.35 -8.28
C GLN A 129 8.48 -4.66 -6.85
N ALA A 130 8.75 -3.64 -6.03
CA ALA A 130 9.17 -3.83 -4.64
C ALA A 130 8.03 -4.25 -3.69
N HIS A 131 6.76 -4.07 -4.10
CA HIS A 131 5.57 -4.28 -3.28
C HIS A 131 4.59 -5.28 -3.91
N THR A 132 5.00 -5.92 -5.00
CA THR A 132 4.32 -7.03 -5.66
C THR A 132 5.29 -8.21 -5.72
N LEU A 133 4.90 -9.32 -5.09
CA LEU A 133 5.64 -10.58 -5.13
C LEU A 133 4.80 -11.68 -5.78
N GLU A 134 5.41 -12.85 -6.00
CA GLU A 134 4.73 -14.01 -6.55
C GLU A 134 4.40 -15.03 -5.44
N TRP A 135 3.17 -15.53 -5.45
CA TRP A 135 2.69 -16.59 -4.58
C TRP A 135 2.02 -17.65 -5.43
N GLN A 136 2.56 -18.88 -5.42
CA GLN A 136 2.05 -20.02 -6.20
C GLN A 136 1.83 -19.69 -7.70
N GLY A 137 2.77 -18.95 -8.31
CA GLY A 137 2.68 -18.54 -9.72
C GLY A 137 1.75 -17.35 -9.99
N GLN A 138 1.13 -16.77 -8.96
CA GLN A 138 0.26 -15.60 -9.07
C GLN A 138 0.91 -14.36 -8.47
N SER A 139 0.71 -13.20 -9.09
CA SER A 139 1.15 -11.92 -8.51
C SER A 139 0.27 -11.53 -7.31
N SER A 140 0.88 -11.03 -6.24
CA SER A 140 0.22 -10.58 -5.02
C SER A 140 0.83 -9.28 -4.56
N MET A 141 0.00 -8.29 -4.22
CA MET A 141 0.46 -7.18 -3.40
C MET A 141 0.84 -7.70 -2.01
N ILE A 142 1.92 -7.17 -1.46
CA ILE A 142 2.43 -7.56 -0.12
C ILE A 142 2.50 -6.39 0.87
N ASP A 143 2.28 -5.17 0.39
CA ASP A 143 2.21 -3.95 1.20
C ASP A 143 0.82 -3.34 1.05
N LEU A 144 -0.03 -3.53 2.07
CA LEU A 144 -1.48 -3.36 1.93
C LEU A 144 -2.05 -2.06 2.53
N GLU A 145 -1.21 -1.22 3.15
CA GLU A 145 -1.64 0.09 3.66
C GLU A 145 -1.73 1.18 2.57
N GLY A 146 -1.26 0.88 1.37
CA GLY A 146 -1.09 1.83 0.27
C GLY A 146 -2.34 2.11 -0.55
N VAL A 147 -3.55 1.67 -0.14
CA VAL A 147 -4.77 1.83 -0.94
C VAL A 147 -5.72 2.87 -0.33
N TYR A 148 -6.27 3.75 -1.17
CA TYR A 148 -7.07 4.90 -0.76
C TYR A 148 -8.33 5.01 -1.62
N PRO A 149 -9.45 5.53 -1.08
CA PRO A 149 -10.56 5.97 -1.92
C PRO A 149 -10.09 7.06 -2.89
N VAL A 150 -10.59 7.05 -4.13
CA VAL A 150 -10.28 8.10 -5.13
C VAL A 150 -10.57 9.51 -4.57
N ALA A 151 -11.65 9.67 -3.79
CA ALA A 151 -12.00 10.94 -3.14
C ALA A 151 -10.89 11.49 -2.21
N ASP A 152 -10.02 10.63 -1.71
CA ASP A 152 -8.92 10.97 -0.79
C ASP A 152 -7.59 11.24 -1.52
N LEU A 153 -7.61 11.39 -2.85
CA LEU A 153 -6.42 11.73 -3.63
C LEU A 153 -5.64 12.94 -3.07
N HIS A 154 -6.37 13.93 -2.56
CA HIS A 154 -5.80 15.12 -1.94
C HIS A 154 -4.99 14.84 -0.66
N LEU A 155 -5.26 13.73 0.05
CA LEU A 155 -4.58 13.33 1.30
C LEU A 155 -3.26 12.63 1.05
N VAL A 156 -3.11 11.94 -0.09
CA VAL A 156 -1.91 11.15 -0.43
C VAL A 156 -0.63 11.98 -0.43
N ARG A 157 -0.72 13.28 -0.71
CA ARG A 157 0.41 14.24 -0.63
C ARG A 157 1.02 14.33 0.77
N ARG A 158 0.21 14.12 1.81
CA ARG A 158 0.65 14.17 3.22
C ARG A 158 1.39 12.90 3.64
N HIS A 159 1.33 11.85 2.84
CA HIS A 159 1.80 10.52 3.19
C HIS A 159 3.12 10.12 2.51
N VAL A 160 3.76 11.03 1.75
CA VAL A 160 5.03 10.77 1.02
C VAL A 160 4.93 9.49 0.16
N SER A 161 3.85 9.40 -0.60
CA SER A 161 3.56 8.26 -1.47
C SER A 161 3.80 8.60 -2.94
N ALA A 162 4.15 7.58 -3.73
CA ALA A 162 4.37 7.71 -5.17
C ALA A 162 3.50 6.72 -5.94
N PHE A 163 3.03 7.09 -7.12
CA PHE A 163 2.31 6.19 -8.03
C PHE A 163 3.26 5.22 -8.73
N ALA A 164 2.71 4.10 -9.20
CA ALA A 164 3.44 3.09 -9.98
C ALA A 164 3.98 3.63 -11.31
N SER A 165 3.22 4.50 -11.97
CA SER A 165 3.54 5.09 -13.28
C SER A 165 2.81 6.42 -13.45
N ALA A 166 3.25 7.21 -14.44
CA ALA A 166 2.56 8.44 -14.84
C ALA A 166 1.16 8.15 -15.38
N ASP A 167 1.00 7.10 -16.19
CA ASP A 167 -0.28 6.74 -16.79
C ASP A 167 -1.31 6.35 -15.72
N TYR A 168 -0.88 5.58 -14.71
CA TYR A 168 -1.76 5.24 -13.60
C TYR A 168 -2.11 6.47 -12.74
N ALA A 169 -1.16 7.39 -12.54
CA ALA A 169 -1.47 8.65 -11.87
C ALA A 169 -2.52 9.48 -12.63
N ALA A 170 -2.38 9.58 -13.96
CA ALA A 170 -3.33 10.27 -14.82
C ALA A 170 -4.73 9.62 -14.75
N LEU A 171 -4.81 8.29 -14.77
CA LEU A 171 -6.07 7.56 -14.57
C LEU A 171 -6.77 7.97 -13.27
N VAL A 172 -6.04 7.96 -12.15
CA VAL A 172 -6.60 8.31 -10.84
C VAL A 172 -7.02 9.78 -10.77
N GLU A 173 -6.26 10.69 -11.38
CA GLU A 173 -6.62 12.11 -11.47
C GLU A 173 -7.91 12.32 -12.28
N THR A 174 -8.07 11.63 -13.41
CA THR A 174 -9.30 11.67 -14.21
C THR A 174 -10.51 11.23 -13.38
N LEU A 175 -10.42 10.07 -12.72
CA LEU A 175 -11.51 9.56 -11.87
C LEU A 175 -11.86 10.53 -10.72
N TYR A 176 -10.84 11.14 -10.11
CA TYR A 176 -11.05 12.14 -9.06
C TYR A 176 -11.80 13.37 -9.57
N HIS A 177 -11.45 13.85 -10.77
CA HIS A 177 -12.12 15.00 -11.37
C HIS A 177 -13.55 14.68 -11.82
N GLU A 178 -13.78 13.55 -12.49
CA GLU A 178 -15.12 13.09 -12.90
C GLU A 178 -16.07 12.96 -11.70
N ARG A 179 -15.56 12.44 -10.58
CA ARG A 179 -16.32 12.39 -9.33
C ARG A 179 -16.60 13.79 -8.78
N SER A 180 -15.59 14.67 -8.78
CA SER A 180 -15.74 16.03 -8.26
C SER A 180 -16.72 16.87 -9.09
N THR A 181 -16.76 16.66 -10.41
CA THR A 181 -17.72 17.34 -11.31
C THR A 181 -19.12 16.74 -11.21
N GLY A 182 -19.25 15.43 -11.00
CA GLY A 182 -20.53 14.78 -10.70
C GLY A 182 -21.14 15.18 -9.34
N ILE A 183 -20.32 15.43 -8.33
CA ILE A 183 -20.79 15.92 -7.02
C ILE A 183 -21.32 17.35 -7.13
N TYR A 184 -20.83 18.19 -8.06
CA TYR A 184 -21.38 19.55 -8.27
C TYR A 184 -22.87 19.57 -8.69
N SER A 185 -23.46 18.45 -9.14
CA SER A 185 -24.91 18.33 -9.37
C SER A 185 -25.70 17.66 -8.23
N ALA A 186 -25.02 17.18 -7.18
CA ALA A 186 -25.61 16.33 -6.13
C ALA A 186 -25.30 16.78 -4.68
N TRP A 187 -24.83 18.02 -4.48
CA TRP A 187 -24.54 18.60 -3.15
C TRP A 187 -25.77 18.90 -2.26
N SER A 188 -26.95 18.32 -2.51
CA SER A 188 -28.13 18.60 -1.69
C SER A 188 -28.38 17.64 -0.52
N GLU A 189 -27.75 16.46 -0.41
CA GLU A 189 -28.23 15.46 0.60
C GLU A 189 -27.18 14.50 1.21
N LEU A 190 -26.01 14.97 1.68
CA LEU A 190 -25.18 14.13 2.58
C LEU A 190 -24.67 14.90 3.82
N PRO A 191 -24.78 14.32 5.04
CA PRO A 191 -24.47 15.03 6.28
C PRO A 191 -22.96 15.29 6.52
N LEU A 192 -22.55 16.48 6.09
CA LEU A 192 -21.70 17.53 6.69
C LEU A 192 -20.68 17.33 7.84
N GLU A 193 -20.40 16.15 8.43
CA GLU A 193 -19.60 16.15 9.68
C GLU A 193 -18.12 15.74 9.63
N ARG A 194 -17.48 15.46 8.49
CA ARG A 194 -16.04 15.14 8.50
C ARG A 194 -15.18 15.69 7.39
N HIS A 195 -15.35 16.95 6.97
CA HIS A 195 -14.30 17.58 6.18
C HIS A 195 -14.14 19.09 6.43
N HIS A 196 -12.86 19.49 6.48
CA HIS A 196 -12.33 20.84 6.23
C HIS A 196 -12.08 21.75 7.44
N SER A 197 -10.89 21.61 8.03
CA SER A 197 -10.00 22.77 8.13
C SER A 197 -8.78 22.52 7.23
N TRP A 198 -8.18 23.58 6.69
CA TRP A 198 -6.96 23.56 5.84
C TRP A 198 -7.17 23.30 4.34
N LEU A 199 -8.14 23.99 3.73
CA LEU A 199 -8.17 24.25 2.28
C LEU A 199 -7.28 25.45 1.94
N ARG A 200 -6.23 25.22 1.16
CA ARG A 200 -5.66 26.08 0.09
C ARG A 200 -4.20 25.67 -0.15
N GLN A 201 -3.89 25.01 -1.28
CA GLN A 201 -2.73 25.32 -2.16
C GLN A 201 -2.84 24.54 -3.50
N PRO A 202 -2.48 25.13 -4.67
CA PRO A 202 -2.75 24.56 -6.00
C PRO A 202 -1.84 23.38 -6.40
N PHE A 203 -2.33 22.58 -7.36
CA PHE A 203 -1.79 21.29 -7.81
C PHE A 203 -0.48 21.32 -8.65
N SER A 204 0.11 22.48 -8.95
CA SER A 204 1.12 22.63 -10.02
C SER A 204 2.53 22.08 -9.73
N LYS A 205 2.90 21.78 -8.48
CA LYS A 205 4.28 21.34 -8.13
C LYS A 205 4.55 19.83 -8.28
N ALA A 206 3.51 18.98 -8.36
CA ALA A 206 3.68 17.53 -8.43
C ALA A 206 4.28 17.06 -9.78
N LEU A 207 3.91 17.71 -10.89
CA LEU A 207 4.45 17.45 -12.23
C LEU A 207 5.96 17.75 -12.35
N GLN A 208 6.49 18.71 -11.60
CA GLN A 208 7.93 19.00 -11.58
C GLN A 208 8.73 17.92 -10.86
N THR A 209 8.16 17.27 -9.84
CA THR A 209 8.88 16.24 -9.07
C THR A 209 8.97 14.93 -9.85
N ALA A 210 7.92 14.54 -10.57
CA ALA A 210 7.95 13.37 -11.46
C ALA A 210 8.98 13.53 -12.60
N ARG A 211 9.10 14.73 -13.18
CA ARG A 211 10.12 15.05 -14.19
C ARG A 211 11.56 15.06 -13.63
N LYS A 212 11.74 15.42 -12.34
CA LYS A 212 13.06 15.44 -11.68
C LYS A 212 13.67 14.04 -11.50
N TYR A 213 12.84 12.99 -11.45
CA TYR A 213 13.31 11.60 -11.34
C TYR A 213 13.62 10.91 -12.68
N GLN A 214 13.17 11.44 -13.82
CA GLN A 214 13.64 10.99 -15.15
C GLN A 214 15.10 11.40 -15.43
N GLY A 215 15.56 12.52 -14.84
CA GLY A 215 16.91 13.05 -15.06
C GLY A 215 18.05 12.37 -14.27
N LYS A 216 17.76 11.37 -13.42
CA LYS A 216 18.79 10.67 -12.61
C LYS A 216 19.01 9.21 -12.98
N ALA A 217 18.31 8.69 -13.99
CA ALA A 217 18.44 7.31 -14.44
C ALA A 217 19.43 7.12 -15.63
N LEU A 218 20.13 8.16 -16.08
CA LEU A 218 21.02 8.11 -17.25
C LEU A 218 22.46 8.60 -16.99
N SER A 219 23.03 8.37 -15.80
CA SER A 219 24.45 8.62 -15.56
C SER A 219 25.12 7.59 -14.66
N ARG A 220 24.96 6.29 -14.96
CA ARG A 220 25.85 5.24 -14.46
C ARG A 220 26.11 4.17 -15.52
N VAL A 221 26.80 4.56 -16.58
CA VAL A 221 27.51 3.66 -17.49
C VAL A 221 28.93 4.22 -17.63
N PHE A 222 29.88 3.46 -17.07
CA PHE A 222 31.35 3.55 -17.05
C PHE A 222 32.11 4.23 -15.88
N PRO A 223 33.23 3.63 -15.42
CA PRO A 223 33.96 3.94 -14.18
C PRO A 223 35.22 4.80 -14.42
N ARG A 224 35.72 5.46 -13.37
CA ARG A 224 37.13 5.87 -13.13
C ARG A 224 37.23 6.42 -11.69
N GLN A 225 37.87 5.67 -10.80
CA GLN A 225 39.26 5.83 -10.33
C GLN A 225 39.41 6.87 -9.21
N GLY A 226 39.89 6.38 -8.05
CA GLY A 226 40.75 7.07 -7.10
C GLY A 226 40.14 8.23 -6.30
N LEU A 227 40.07 8.11 -4.98
CA LEU A 227 41.21 8.38 -4.09
C LEU A 227 40.75 8.26 -2.63
N ILE A 228 41.65 7.64 -1.87
CA ILE A 228 41.64 7.47 -0.43
C ILE A 228 42.22 8.74 0.21
N GLU A 229 41.60 9.15 1.32
CA GLU A 229 42.11 9.90 2.50
C GLU A 229 42.34 11.42 2.48
N PRO A 230 42.38 12.06 3.69
CA PRO A 230 42.32 11.50 5.06
C PRO A 230 40.98 11.66 5.80
#